data_AF-A0A0F9IBP8-F1
#
_entry.id   AF-A0A0F9IBP8-F1
#
_cell.length_a   1.000
_cell.length_b   1.000
_cell.length_c   1.000
_cell.angle_alpha   90.00
_cell.angle_beta   90.00
_cell.angle_gamma   90.00
#
_symmetry.space_group_name_H-M   'P 1'
#
loop_
_entity.id
_entity.type
_entity.pdbx_description
1 polymer ?
#
loop_
_entity_poly.entity_id
_entity_poly.type
_entity_poly.pdbx_seq_one_letter_code
_entity_poly.pdbx_strand_id
1 'polypeptide(L)'
;MAELPPGVYEENGRYFRDVERTSPVGAPNKDGEQEFETWTKKRPVALTLASAKRNHWDWYHPTHGWILEGYKLEKDRDAEDILADGSQTVIATPEKQLEMAETEGE
;
A
#
# COMPACT_ATOMS: atom_id res chain seq x y z
N MET A 1 -13.30 -7.74 -23.08
CA MET A 1 -11.89 -7.49 -22.70
C MET A 1 -11.93 -7.02 -21.26
N ALA A 2 -11.14 -7.63 -20.36
CA ALA A 2 -10.99 -7.06 -19.02
C ALA A 2 -10.31 -5.70 -19.18
N GLU A 3 -10.97 -4.62 -18.77
CA GLU A 3 -10.35 -3.29 -18.78
C GLU A 3 -9.14 -3.32 -17.86
N LEU A 4 -7.96 -3.03 -18.42
CA LEU A 4 -6.75 -2.94 -17.64
C LEU A 4 -6.85 -1.75 -16.68
N PRO A 5 -6.23 -1.83 -15.49
CA PRO A 5 -6.20 -0.70 -14.57
C PRO A 5 -5.57 0.55 -15.23
N PRO A 6 -5.92 1.76 -14.78
CA PRO A 6 -5.44 2.99 -15.38
C PRO A 6 -3.91 3.09 -15.34
N GLY A 7 -3.31 3.42 -16.48
CA GLY A 7 -1.85 3.53 -16.61
C GLY A 7 -1.10 2.20 -16.68
N VAL A 8 -1.81 1.08 -16.82
CA VAL A 8 -1.21 -0.24 -17.04
C VAL A 8 -1.09 -0.53 -18.53
N TYR A 9 0.08 -0.98 -18.94
CA TYR A 9 0.34 -1.48 -20.29
C TYR A 9 0.95 -2.87 -20.23
N GLU A 10 0.73 -3.65 -21.29
CA GLU A 10 1.37 -4.94 -21.47
C GLU A 10 2.66 -4.78 -22.27
N GLU A 11 3.75 -5.37 -21.79
CA GLU A 11 5.02 -5.43 -22.49
C GLU A 11 5.63 -6.83 -22.31
N ASN A 12 5.95 -7.51 -23.42
CA ASN A 12 6.52 -8.87 -23.41
C ASN A 12 5.69 -9.89 -22.59
N GLY A 13 4.35 -9.80 -22.64
CA GLY A 13 3.45 -10.69 -21.90
C GLY A 13 3.42 -10.46 -20.38
N ARG A 14 3.91 -9.30 -19.91
CA ARG A 14 3.83 -8.86 -18.51
C ARG A 14 3.18 -7.49 -18.44
N TYR A 15 2.51 -7.21 -17.32
CA TYR A 15 1.87 -5.92 -17.09
C TYR A 15 2.80 -5.01 -16.31
N PHE A 16 2.83 -3.74 -16.70
CA PHE A 16 3.62 -2.71 -16.04
C PHE A 16 2.81 -1.43 -15.88
N ARG A 17 3.21 -0.63 -14.90
CA ARG A 17 2.79 0.77 -14.74
C ARG A 17 4.01 1.63 -14.55
N ASP A 18 3.93 2.86 -15.02
CA ASP A 18 4.94 3.88 -14.79
C ASP A 18 4.53 4.76 -13.63
N VAL A 19 5.45 4.99 -12.69
CA VAL A 19 5.21 5.79 -11.48
C VAL A 19 6.25 6.89 -11.40
N GLU A 20 5.81 8.15 -11.42
CA GLU A 20 6.68 9.29 -11.19
C GLU A 20 7.18 9.30 -9.74
N ARG A 21 8.48 9.53 -9.58
CA ARG A 21 9.15 9.64 -8.29
C ARG A 21 9.98 10.91 -8.28
N THR A 22 9.94 11.60 -7.15
CA THR A 22 10.75 12.78 -6.91
C THR A 22 11.77 12.45 -5.84
N SER A 23 13.02 12.87 -6.03
CA SER A 23 14.10 12.63 -5.07
C SER A 23 14.96 13.88 -4.94
N PRO A 24 15.45 14.21 -3.73
CA PRO A 24 16.35 15.33 -3.54
C PRO A 24 17.69 15.03 -4.23
N VAL A 25 18.23 16.03 -4.94
CA VAL A 25 19.54 15.94 -5.59
C VAL A 25 20.50 16.87 -4.88
N GLY A 26 21.66 16.33 -4.49
CA GLY A 26 22.70 17.08 -3.80
C GLY A 26 22.36 17.44 -2.35
N ALA A 27 23.29 18.16 -1.71
CA ALA A 27 23.05 18.78 -0.42
C ALA A 27 22.27 20.10 -0.60
N PRO A 28 21.46 20.51 0.39
CA PRO A 28 20.79 21.81 0.34
C PRO A 28 21.83 22.94 0.17
N ASN A 29 21.45 23.96 -0.59
CA ASN A 29 22.31 25.12 -0.83
C ASN A 29 22.53 25.93 0.47
N LYS A 30 23.40 26.94 0.41
CA LYS A 30 23.75 27.76 1.58
C LYS A 30 22.56 28.55 2.16
N ASP A 31 21.51 28.70 1.35
CA ASP A 31 20.26 29.38 1.65
C ASP A 31 19.17 28.40 2.16
N GLY A 32 19.50 27.09 2.25
CA GLY A 32 18.60 26.04 2.75
C GLY A 32 17.65 25.47 1.70
N GLU A 33 17.79 25.85 0.43
CA GLU A 33 16.97 25.32 -0.65
C GLU A 33 17.47 23.94 -1.10
N GLN A 34 16.53 23.01 -1.28
CA GLN A 34 16.79 21.66 -1.75
C GLN A 34 16.31 21.52 -3.19
N GLU A 35 17.22 21.12 -4.08
CA GLU A 35 16.88 20.76 -5.45
C GLU A 35 16.29 19.35 -5.49
N PHE A 36 15.31 19.13 -6.37
CA PHE A 36 14.64 17.85 -6.55
C PHE A 36 14.65 17.46 -8.03
N GLU A 37 14.86 16.18 -8.31
CA GLU A 37 14.75 15.60 -9.65
C GLU A 37 13.58 14.62 -9.69
N THR A 38 12.83 14.66 -10.79
CA THR A 38 11.72 13.74 -11.09
C THR A 38 12.16 12.68 -12.08
N TRP A 39 11.88 11.41 -11.78
CA TRP A 39 12.18 10.28 -12.64
C TRP A 39 11.04 9.27 -12.65
N THR A 40 10.92 8.51 -13.73
CA THR A 40 9.86 7.52 -13.90
C THR A 40 10.36 6.13 -13.51
N LYS A 41 9.69 5.51 -12.53
CA LYS A 41 9.93 4.12 -12.14
C LYS A 41 8.93 3.20 -12.81
N LYS A 42 9.42 2.30 -13.65
CA LYS A 42 8.64 1.17 -14.16
C LYS A 42 8.41 0.13 -13.08
N ARG A 43 7.15 -0.24 -12.83
CA ARG A 43 6.77 -1.24 -11.81
C ARG A 43 5.96 -2.37 -12.43
N PRO A 44 6.28 -3.64 -12.14
CA PRO A 44 5.47 -4.77 -12.59
C PRO A 44 4.13 -4.80 -11.87
N VAL A 45 3.10 -5.20 -12.60
CA VAL A 45 1.71 -5.28 -12.13
C VAL A 45 1.23 -6.73 -12.24
N ALA A 46 0.59 -7.21 -11.18
CA ALA A 46 -0.11 -8.48 -11.17
C ALA A 46 -1.59 -8.27 -11.46
N LEU A 47 -2.22 -9.26 -12.10
CA LEU A 47 -3.68 -9.29 -12.30
C LEU A 47 -4.45 -9.77 -11.06
N THR A 48 -3.78 -10.45 -10.14
CA THR A 48 -4.39 -10.98 -8.91
C THR A 48 -3.58 -10.59 -7.68
N LEU A 49 -4.26 -10.41 -6.54
CA LEU A 49 -3.62 -10.10 -5.26
C LEU A 49 -2.63 -11.20 -4.83
N ALA A 50 -2.97 -12.47 -5.07
CA ALA A 50 -2.09 -13.60 -4.73
C ALA A 50 -0.77 -13.54 -5.53
N SER A 51 -0.85 -13.26 -6.82
CA SER A 51 0.33 -13.06 -7.67
C SER A 51 1.14 -11.84 -7.26
N ALA A 52 0.49 -10.74 -6.86
CA ALA A 52 1.17 -9.55 -6.34
C ALA A 52 1.94 -9.84 -5.07
N LYS A 53 1.33 -10.49 -4.07
CA LYS A 53 1.98 -10.86 -2.81
C LYS A 53 3.17 -11.79 -3.01
N ARG A 54 3.04 -12.78 -3.91
CA ARG A 54 4.09 -13.77 -4.18
C ARG A 54 5.30 -13.17 -4.88
N ASN A 55 5.08 -12.25 -5.80
CA ASN A 55 6.16 -11.67 -6.63
C ASN A 55 6.57 -10.26 -6.18
N HIS A 56 5.97 -9.75 -5.10
CA HIS A 56 6.13 -8.37 -4.65
C HIS A 56 5.83 -7.35 -5.76
N TRP A 57 4.75 -7.58 -6.50
CA TRP A 57 4.30 -6.71 -7.59
C TRP A 57 3.12 -5.85 -7.16
N ASP A 58 2.87 -4.80 -7.92
CA ASP A 58 1.73 -3.92 -7.67
C ASP A 58 0.44 -4.60 -8.15
N TRP A 59 -0.67 -4.32 -7.48
CA TRP A 59 -1.99 -4.78 -7.89
C TRP A 59 -3.01 -3.67 -7.68
N TYR A 60 -3.98 -3.58 -8.57
CA TYR A 60 -5.04 -2.60 -8.46
C TYR A 60 -6.26 -3.23 -7.79
N HIS A 61 -6.61 -2.72 -6.61
CA HIS A 61 -7.85 -3.04 -5.93
C HIS A 61 -8.96 -2.10 -6.42
N PRO A 62 -10.16 -2.61 -6.78
CA PRO A 62 -11.24 -1.77 -7.32
C PRO A 62 -11.68 -0.64 -6.36
N THR A 63 -11.73 -0.92 -5.05
CA THR A 63 -12.13 0.06 -4.02
C THR A 63 -10.99 0.90 -3.45
N HIS A 64 -9.83 0.30 -3.20
CA HIS A 64 -8.74 0.95 -2.46
C HIS A 64 -7.65 1.52 -3.38
N GLY A 65 -7.76 1.32 -4.70
CA GLY A 65 -6.77 1.73 -5.67
C GLY A 65 -5.52 0.85 -5.63
N TRP A 66 -4.36 1.46 -5.81
CA TRP A 66 -3.10 0.74 -5.95
C TRP A 66 -2.59 0.15 -4.64
N ILE A 67 -2.41 -1.17 -4.63
CA ILE A 67 -1.68 -1.91 -3.60
C ILE A 67 -0.26 -2.16 -4.11
N LEU A 68 0.69 -1.48 -3.51
CA LEU A 68 2.12 -1.61 -3.75
C LEU A 68 2.64 -2.92 -3.19
N GLU A 69 3.37 -3.66 -4.03
CA GLU A 69 4.05 -4.92 -3.67
C GLU A 69 3.11 -6.00 -3.08
N GLY A 70 1.79 -5.84 -3.22
CA GLY A 70 0.77 -6.73 -2.67
C GLY A 70 0.45 -6.54 -1.17
N TYR A 71 1.06 -5.55 -0.51
CA TYR A 71 0.92 -5.37 0.95
C TYR A 71 0.53 -3.95 1.39
N LYS A 72 0.93 -2.91 0.66
CA LYS A 72 0.80 -1.52 1.13
C LYS A 72 -0.09 -0.72 0.19
N LEU A 73 -0.98 0.12 0.72
CA LEU A 73 -1.73 1.06 -0.11
C LEU A 73 -0.80 2.17 -0.61
N GLU A 74 -0.98 2.61 -1.86
CA GLU A 74 -0.21 3.71 -2.46
C GLU A 74 -0.60 5.06 -1.87
N LYS A 75 -1.89 5.24 -1.58
CA LYS A 75 -2.43 6.40 -0.89
C LYS A 75 -3.00 5.95 0.43
N ASP A 76 -2.73 6.71 1.48
CA ASP A 76 -3.44 6.54 2.74
C ASP A 76 -4.95 6.66 2.51
N ARG A 77 -5.70 5.88 3.29
CA ARG A 77 -7.17 6.00 3.32
C ARG A 77 -7.53 7.37 3.87
N ASP A 78 -8.66 7.91 3.41
CA ASP A 78 -9.16 9.18 3.96
C ASP A 78 -9.38 9.04 5.47
N ALA A 79 -9.14 10.10 6.24
CA ALA A 79 -9.13 10.04 7.70
C ALA A 79 -10.49 9.55 8.25
N GLU A 80 -11.57 9.88 7.56
CA GLU A 80 -12.93 9.44 7.89
C GLU A 80 -13.11 7.91 7.75
N ASP A 81 -12.45 7.26 6.78
CA ASP A 81 -12.49 5.80 6.58
C ASP A 81 -11.61 5.06 7.60
N ILE A 82 -10.49 5.66 8.01
CA ILE A 82 -9.62 5.11 9.06
C ILE A 82 -10.34 5.12 10.41
N LEU A 83 -11.04 6.21 10.74
CA LEU A 83 -11.77 6.36 12.01
C LEU A 83 -13.08 5.57 12.06
N ALA A 84 -13.61 5.17 10.91
CA ALA A 84 -14.74 4.25 10.81
C ALA A 84 -14.36 2.78 11.07
N ASP A 85 -13.06 2.46 11.11
CA ASP A 85 -12.56 1.15 11.54
C ASP A 85 -12.79 1.00 13.05
N GLY A 86 -13.97 0.48 13.41
CA GLY A 86 -14.41 0.25 14.79
C GLY A 86 -13.62 -0.81 15.57
N SER A 87 -12.40 -1.13 15.13
CA SER A 87 -11.49 -2.03 15.81
C SER A 87 -11.03 -1.40 17.12
N GLN A 88 -11.73 -1.73 18.20
CA GLN A 88 -11.31 -1.34 19.54
C GLN A 88 -10.07 -2.14 19.92
N THR A 89 -8.94 -1.44 20.16
CA THR A 89 -7.80 -2.02 20.87
C THR A 89 -8.25 -2.35 22.29
N VAL A 90 -8.56 -3.63 22.56
CA VAL A 90 -8.81 -4.09 23.93
C VAL A 90 -7.45 -4.14 24.63
N ILE A 91 -7.15 -3.13 25.44
CA ILE A 91 -6.02 -3.19 26.37
C ILE A 91 -6.37 -4.28 27.38
N ALA A 92 -5.68 -5.43 27.28
CA ALA A 92 -5.77 -6.47 28.27
C ALA A 92 -5.08 -5.98 29.55
N THR A 93 -5.85 -5.34 30.44
CA THR A 93 -5.44 -5.22 31.84
C THR A 93 -5.39 -6.61 32.47
N PRO A 94 -4.47 -6.88 33.41
CA PRO A 94 -4.32 -8.21 34.01
C PRO A 94 -5.62 -8.75 34.64
N GLU A 95 -6.51 -7.87 35.09
CA GLU A 95 -7.84 -8.23 35.61
C GLU A 95 -8.77 -8.81 34.54
N LYS A 96 -8.65 -8.40 33.27
CA LYS A 96 -9.45 -8.92 32.14
C LYS A 96 -8.93 -10.23 31.55
N GLN A 97 -7.69 -10.63 31.85
CA GLN A 97 -7.13 -11.90 31.37
C GLN A 97 -7.72 -13.12 32.12
N LEU A 98 -8.15 -12.93 33.37
CA LEU A 98 -8.82 -13.99 34.15
C LEU A 98 -10.22 -14.28 33.61
N GLU A 99 -11.00 -13.25 33.24
CA GLU A 99 -12.36 -13.41 32.71
C GLU A 99 -12.40 -14.12 31.34
N MET A 100 -11.43 -13.87 30.45
CA MET A 100 -11.40 -14.54 29.14
C MET A 100 -11.00 -16.03 29.24
N ALA A 101 -10.14 -16.38 30.20
CA ALA A 101 -9.71 -17.76 30.41
C ALA A 101 -10.84 -18.66 30.95
N GLU A 102 -11.88 -18.09 31.55
CA GLU A 102 -13.05 -18.83 32.04
C GLU A 102 -14.10 -19.10 30.95
N THR A 103 -14.08 -18.35 29.84
CA THR A 103 -15.08 -18.50 28.74
C THR A 103 -14.65 -19.40 27.57
N GLU A 104 -13.41 -19.88 27.54
CA GLU A 104 -12.92 -20.83 26.51
C GLU A 104 -12.86 -22.29 27.00
N GLY A 105 -13.49 -22.58 28.15
CA GLY A 105 -13.42 -23.86 28.85
C GLY A 105 -14.72 -24.66 28.91
N GLU A 106 -15.60 -24.58 27.90
CA GLU A 106 -16.78 -25.46 27.79
C GLU A 106 -16.96 -26.04 26.38
#